data_AF-A0AA91GFU7-F1
#
_entry.id   AF-A0AA91GFU7-F1
#
_cell.length_a   1.000
_cell.length_b   1.000
_cell.length_c   1.000
_cell.angle_alpha   90.00
_cell.angle_beta   90.00
_cell.angle_gamma   90.00
#
_symmetry.space_group_name_H-M   'P 1'
#
loop_
_entity.id
_entity.type
_entity.pdbx_description
1 polymer ?
#
loop_
_entity_poly.entity_id
_entity_poly.type
_entity_poly.pdbx_seq_one_letter_code
_entity_poly.pdbx_strand_id
1 'polypeptide(L)'
;MMMEQDGKRVGGDSDHWIYLTNLKAYNEGFLLGVYLHFPFDEEDLAQAYQTICVGNEFVDEFGYSYEEYFITDYDVPFSVGEYDFPQSLAERFIKAVYKFDLNRK
;
A
#
# COMPACT_ATOMS: atom_id res chain seq x y z
N MET A 1 5.47 -23.94 -9.01
CA MET A 1 4.26 -23.25 -9.52
C MET A 1 4.20 -21.93 -8.75
N MET A 2 4.68 -20.84 -9.36
CA MET A 2 4.62 -19.52 -8.73
C MET A 2 3.19 -19.03 -8.85
N MET A 3 2.59 -18.66 -7.71
CA MET A 3 1.28 -18.02 -7.70
C MET A 3 1.50 -16.57 -8.17
N GLU A 4 1.11 -16.26 -9.40
CA GLU A 4 0.98 -14.87 -9.86
C GLU A 4 -0.07 -14.19 -8.97
N GLN A 5 0.37 -13.44 -7.97
CA GLN A 5 -0.49 -12.60 -7.13
C GLN A 5 -0.55 -11.15 -7.64
N ASP A 6 -0.18 -10.91 -8.90
CA ASP A 6 -0.35 -9.62 -9.54
C ASP A 6 -1.85 -9.24 -9.53
N GLY A 7 -2.18 -8.12 -8.89
CA GLY A 7 -3.51 -7.51 -9.02
C GLY A 7 -4.49 -7.71 -7.87
N LYS A 8 -4.08 -8.14 -6.67
CA LYS A 8 -5.00 -8.10 -5.52
C LYS A 8 -5.29 -6.66 -5.12
N ARG A 9 -6.58 -6.34 -5.05
CA ARG A 9 -7.15 -5.06 -4.64
C ARG A 9 -7.61 -5.15 -3.19
N VAL A 10 -7.18 -4.21 -2.37
CA VAL A 10 -7.59 -4.03 -0.97
C VAL A 10 -8.01 -2.58 -0.76
N GLY A 11 -8.96 -2.32 0.14
CA GLY A 11 -9.43 -0.96 0.43
C GLY A 11 -10.61 -0.49 -0.43
N GLY A 12 -10.84 0.82 -0.38
CA GLY A 12 -12.02 1.52 -0.89
C GLY A 12 -12.28 1.34 -2.38
N ASP A 13 -13.35 1.95 -2.88
CA ASP A 13 -13.89 1.77 -4.24
C ASP A 13 -13.36 2.77 -5.28
N SER A 14 -12.53 3.74 -4.90
CA SER A 14 -12.05 4.76 -5.84
C SER A 14 -11.06 4.23 -6.88
N ASP A 15 -10.91 4.98 -7.97
CA ASP A 15 -9.88 4.74 -9.00
C ASP A 15 -8.47 5.12 -8.54
N HIS A 16 -8.33 5.68 -7.33
CA HIS A 16 -7.05 6.10 -6.78
C HIS A 16 -6.46 5.04 -5.86
N TRP A 17 -5.16 4.76 -6.03
CA TRP A 17 -4.47 3.68 -5.33
C TRP A 17 -2.97 3.93 -5.19
N ILE A 18 -2.36 3.19 -4.27
CA ILE A 18 -0.90 2.98 -4.20
C ILE A 18 -0.60 1.49 -4.35
N TYR A 19 0.54 1.16 -4.95
CA TYR A 19 1.03 -0.21 -5.03
C TYR A 19 2.09 -0.44 -3.96
N LEU A 20 1.73 -1.19 -2.92
CA LEU A 20 2.63 -1.57 -1.83
C LEU A 20 3.38 -2.83 -2.24
N THR A 21 4.71 -2.80 -2.14
CA THR A 21 5.58 -3.92 -2.51
C THR A 21 6.44 -4.34 -1.33
N ASN A 22 6.60 -5.65 -1.14
CA ASN A 22 7.53 -6.22 -0.17
C ASN A 22 8.98 -6.01 -0.64
N LEU A 23 9.78 -5.29 0.15
CA LEU A 23 11.13 -4.90 -0.24
C LEU A 23 12.08 -6.12 -0.32
N LYS A 24 11.98 -7.06 0.61
CA LYS A 24 12.82 -8.26 0.62
C LYS A 24 12.56 -9.15 -0.58
N ALA A 25 11.28 -9.44 -0.85
CA ALA A 25 10.89 -10.24 -2.01
C ALA A 25 11.43 -9.60 -3.30
N TYR A 26 11.28 -8.27 -3.43
CA TYR A 26 11.80 -7.53 -4.57
C TYR A 26 13.33 -7.66 -4.72
N ASN A 27 14.07 -7.53 -3.62
CA ASN A 27 15.53 -7.71 -3.61
C ASN A 27 15.97 -9.14 -3.97
N GLU A 28 15.13 -10.15 -3.71
CA GLU A 28 15.35 -11.55 -4.10
C GLU A 28 14.88 -11.86 -5.53
N GLY A 29 14.38 -10.85 -6.26
CA GLY A 29 13.94 -10.97 -7.65
C GLY A 29 12.47 -11.37 -7.81
N PHE A 30 11.66 -11.26 -6.76
CA PHE A 30 10.23 -11.58 -6.76
C PHE A 30 9.38 -10.32 -6.60
N LEU A 31 8.37 -10.15 -7.46
CA LEU A 31 7.38 -9.10 -7.26
C LEU A 31 6.24 -9.62 -6.36
N LEU A 32 6.19 -9.13 -5.13
CA LEU A 32 5.11 -9.39 -4.18
C LEU A 32 4.52 -8.05 -3.76
N GLY A 33 3.37 -7.70 -4.34
CA GLY A 33 2.72 -6.42 -4.09
C GLY A 33 1.19 -6.51 -4.06
N VAL A 34 0.56 -5.39 -3.67
CA VAL A 34 -0.89 -5.25 -3.55
C VAL A 34 -1.32 -3.83 -3.92
N TYR A 35 -2.44 -3.70 -4.63
CA TYR A 35 -3.09 -2.43 -4.89
C TYR A 35 -3.95 -2.05 -3.69
N LEU A 36 -3.54 -1.00 -2.96
CA LEU A 36 -4.29 -0.43 -1.85
C LEU A 36 -5.05 0.81 -2.35
N HIS A 37 -6.37 0.70 -2.46
CA HIS A 37 -7.26 1.73 -2.98
C HIS A 37 -7.77 2.66 -1.88
N PHE A 38 -7.92 3.94 -2.23
CA PHE A 38 -8.51 4.93 -1.34
C PHE A 38 -10.05 4.97 -1.43
N PRO A 39 -10.73 5.47 -0.40
CA PRO A 39 -10.23 5.59 0.96
C PRO A 39 -10.04 4.18 1.56
N PHE A 40 -9.06 4.01 2.44
CA PHE A 40 -8.87 2.78 3.21
C PHE A 40 -8.76 3.10 4.70
N ASP A 41 -9.05 2.11 5.54
CA ASP A 41 -8.90 2.20 7.00
C ASP A 41 -7.74 1.32 7.54
N GLU A 42 -7.67 1.17 8.86
CA GLU A 42 -6.63 0.36 9.51
C GLU A 42 -6.77 -1.13 9.21
N GLU A 43 -8.00 -1.64 9.04
CA GLU A 43 -8.25 -3.05 8.72
C GLU A 43 -7.81 -3.37 7.29
N ASP A 44 -8.15 -2.49 6.35
CA ASP A 44 -7.68 -2.57 4.97
C ASP A 44 -6.15 -2.54 4.88
N LEU A 45 -5.51 -1.64 5.63
CA LEU A 45 -4.06 -1.54 5.64
C LEU A 45 -3.40 -2.79 6.25
N ALA A 46 -3.96 -3.34 7.32
CA ALA A 46 -3.50 -4.60 7.90
C ALA A 46 -3.64 -5.76 6.92
N GLN A 47 -4.78 -5.83 6.20
CA GLN A 47 -5.01 -6.82 5.16
C GLN A 47 -4.03 -6.69 3.99
N ALA A 48 -3.69 -5.45 3.61
CA ALA A 48 -2.69 -5.18 2.58
C ALA A 48 -1.30 -5.69 3.01
N TYR A 49 -0.88 -5.40 4.25
CA TYR A 49 0.39 -5.92 4.79
C TYR A 49 0.44 -7.45 4.84
N GLN A 50 -0.63 -8.09 5.32
CA GLN A 50 -0.73 -9.55 5.29
C GLN A 50 -0.63 -10.12 3.87
N THR A 51 -1.25 -9.44 2.89
CA THR A 51 -1.22 -9.87 1.48
C THR A 51 0.19 -9.88 0.91
N ILE A 52 1.02 -8.91 1.30
CA ILE A 52 2.41 -8.81 0.85
C ILE A 52 3.40 -9.43 1.84
N CYS A 53 2.93 -10.21 2.82
CA CYS A 53 3.75 -10.84 3.85
C CYS A 53 4.66 -9.86 4.60
N VAL A 54 4.14 -8.68 4.93
CA VAL A 54 4.80 -7.66 5.76
C VAL A 54 4.15 -7.67 7.14
N GLY A 55 4.98 -7.56 8.19
CA GLY A 55 4.56 -7.59 9.59
C GLY A 55 4.98 -8.86 10.35
N ASN A 56 4.58 -8.92 11.61
CA ASN A 56 5.16 -9.81 12.63
C ASN A 56 4.88 -11.31 12.47
N GLU A 57 4.09 -11.72 11.47
CA GLU A 57 3.79 -13.14 11.23
C GLU A 57 4.97 -13.89 10.58
N PHE A 58 5.87 -13.17 9.91
CA PHE A 58 7.09 -13.72 9.33
C PHE A 58 8.30 -13.13 10.04
N VAL A 59 8.93 -13.95 10.87
CA VAL A 59 10.19 -13.63 11.53
C VAL A 59 11.35 -14.19 10.74
N ASP A 60 12.43 -13.42 10.64
CA ASP A 60 13.68 -13.89 10.07
C ASP A 60 14.37 -14.95 10.95
N GLU A 61 15.49 -15.48 10.47
CA GLU A 61 16.30 -16.46 11.22
C GLU A 61 16.86 -15.92 12.55
N PHE A 62 16.75 -14.62 12.79
CA PHE A 62 17.19 -13.92 14.00
C PHE A 62 16.03 -13.44 14.89
N GLY A 63 14.77 -13.68 14.49
CA GLY A 63 13.57 -13.30 15.25
C GLY A 63 13.06 -11.88 15.00
N TYR A 64 13.54 -11.17 13.98
CA TYR A 64 13.04 -9.85 13.61
C TYR A 64 11.84 -9.96 12.67
N SER A 65 10.79 -9.19 12.96
CA SER A 65 9.65 -8.97 12.07
C SER A 65 10.12 -8.29 10.79
N TYR A 66 9.69 -8.81 9.64
CA TYR A 66 9.93 -8.14 8.36
C TYR A 66 8.94 -6.99 8.18
N GLU A 67 9.39 -5.77 8.42
CA GLU A 67 8.55 -4.56 8.40
C GLU A 67 8.73 -3.72 7.12
N GLU A 68 9.58 -4.14 6.20
CA GLU A 68 10.00 -3.28 5.08
C GLU A 68 9.13 -3.48 3.83
N TYR A 69 8.37 -2.43 3.53
CA TYR A 69 7.67 -2.23 2.27
C TYR A 69 8.13 -0.92 1.62
N PHE A 70 7.82 -0.77 0.35
CA PHE A 70 7.92 0.51 -0.34
C PHE A 70 6.80 0.66 -1.36
N ILE A 71 6.53 1.90 -1.75
CA ILE A 71 5.55 2.25 -2.78
C ILE A 71 6.28 2.29 -4.13
N THR A 72 5.95 1.35 -5.00
CA THR A 72 6.57 1.19 -6.33
C THR A 72 5.80 1.91 -7.43
N ASP A 73 4.50 2.10 -7.26
CA ASP A 73 3.63 2.77 -8.23
C ASP A 73 2.40 3.37 -7.52
N TYR A 74 1.73 4.34 -8.16
CA TYR A 74 0.53 4.99 -7.62
C TYR A 74 -0.27 5.76 -8.67
N ASP A 75 -1.57 5.85 -8.45
CA ASP A 75 -2.48 6.77 -9.17
C ASP A 75 -3.24 7.64 -8.15
N VAL A 76 -2.69 8.82 -7.84
CA VAL A 76 -3.27 9.77 -6.88
C VAL A 76 -3.04 11.23 -7.31
N PRO A 77 -3.89 12.18 -6.88
CA PRO A 77 -3.78 13.59 -7.26
C PRO A 77 -2.73 14.39 -6.46
N PHE A 78 -1.77 13.72 -5.81
CA PHE A 78 -0.71 14.33 -5.00
C PHE A 78 0.59 13.54 -5.12
N SER A 79 1.73 14.16 -4.81
CA SER A 79 3.03 13.48 -4.88
C SER A 79 3.15 12.38 -3.83
N VAL A 80 3.71 11.23 -4.18
CA VAL A 80 3.99 10.14 -3.23
C VAL A 80 5.48 9.85 -3.23
N GLY A 81 6.06 9.79 -2.03
CA GLY A 81 7.42 9.29 -1.81
C GLY A 81 7.44 7.77 -1.68
N GLU A 82 8.53 7.14 -2.09
CA GLU A 82 8.71 5.67 -2.05
C GLU A 82 8.51 5.08 -0.65
N TYR A 83 8.81 5.85 0.40
CA TYR A 83 8.70 5.47 1.81
C TYR A 83 7.65 6.30 2.56
N ASP A 84 6.69 6.90 1.85
CA ASP A 84 5.59 7.60 2.50
C ASP A 84 4.72 6.60 3.29
N PHE A 85 4.32 6.98 4.50
CA PHE A 85 3.44 6.16 5.33
C PHE A 85 2.03 6.12 4.74
N PRO A 86 1.43 4.94 4.47
CA PRO A 86 0.10 4.81 3.86
C PRO A 86 -0.98 5.62 4.57
N GLN A 87 -1.01 5.60 5.91
CA GLN A 87 -1.97 6.37 6.71
C GLN A 87 -1.89 7.88 6.42
N SER A 88 -0.67 8.42 6.26
CA SER A 88 -0.49 9.83 5.91
C SER A 88 -1.02 10.14 4.50
N LEU A 89 -0.93 9.18 3.57
CA LEU A 89 -1.49 9.31 2.23
C LEU A 89 -3.02 9.27 2.27
N ALA A 90 -3.63 8.45 3.13
CA ALA A 90 -5.07 8.39 3.33
C ALA A 90 -5.62 9.75 3.80
N GLU A 91 -4.94 10.39 4.76
CA GLU A 91 -5.31 11.74 5.18
C GLU A 91 -5.17 12.78 4.06
N ARG A 92 -4.11 12.69 3.27
CA ARG A 92 -3.87 13.60 2.13
C ARG A 92 -4.93 13.45 1.07
N PHE A 93 -5.35 12.22 0.79
CA PHE A 93 -6.44 11.91 -0.13
C PHE A 93 -7.74 12.56 0.31
N ILE A 94 -8.13 12.36 1.58
CA ILE A 94 -9.31 13.00 2.16
C ILE A 94 -9.25 14.52 1.99
N LYS A 95 -8.12 15.15 2.35
CA LYS A 95 -7.92 16.61 2.21
C LYS A 95 -7.99 17.06 0.74
N ALA A 96 -7.50 16.27 -0.21
CA ALA A 96 -7.55 16.59 -1.63
C ALA A 96 -8.99 16.55 -2.17
N VAL A 97 -9.76 15.52 -1.83
CA VAL A 97 -11.17 15.38 -2.22
C VAL A 97 -12.01 16.53 -1.64
N TYR A 98 -11.87 16.83 -0.34
CA TYR A 98 -12.60 17.95 0.28
C TYR A 98 -12.28 19.30 -0.35
N LYS A 99 -11.02 19.58 -0.68
CA LYS A 99 -10.63 20.83 -1.37
C LYS A 99 -11.23 20.92 -2.77
N PHE A 100 -11.28 19.80 -3.48
CA PHE A 100 -11.87 19.73 -4.81
C PHE A 100 -13.36 20.06 -4.79
N ASP A 101 -14.10 19.52 -3.82
CA ASP A 101 -15.53 19.80 -3.65
C ASP A 101 -15.82 21.26 -3.27
N LEU A 102 -14.96 21.87 -2.44
CA LEU A 102 -15.09 23.29 -2.08
C LEU A 102 -14.86 24.22 -3.27
N ASN A 103 -13.93 23.90 -4.17
CA ASN A 103 -13.61 24.70 -5.34
C ASN A 103 -14.63 24.58 -6.48
N ARG A 104 -15.62 23.69 -6.37
CA ARG A 104 -16.72 23.51 -7.33
C ARG A 104 -18.03 24.22 -6.93
N LYS A 105 -18.08 24.85 -5.76
CA LYS A 105 -19.22 25.68 -5.30
C LYS A 105 -18.96 27.16 -5.57
#